data_AF-A0A607KAP4-F1
#
_entry.id   AF-A0A607KAP4-F1
#
_cell.length_a   1.000
_cell.length_b   1.000
_cell.length_c   1.000
_cell.angle_alpha   90.00
_cell.angle_beta   90.00
_cell.angle_gamma   90.00
#
_symmetry.space_group_name_H-M   'P 1'
#
loop_
_entity.id
_entity.type
_entity.pdbx_description
1 polymer ?
#
loop_
_entity_poly.entity_id
_entity_poly.type
_entity_poly.pdbx_seq_one_letter_code
_entity_poly.pdbx_strand_id
1 'polypeptide(L)' 'MNYDGHEALRRDIAGLANSLCDLKTTLKVLAERYHYRHDGLPERLAGVSLRRTSELLDKAFSQVLMLDESFQD' A
#
# COMPACT_ATOMS: atom_id res chain seq x y z
N MET A 1 -24.56 0.11 15.09
CA MET A 1 -23.91 -0.49 13.90
C MET A 1 -23.64 -1.95 14.19
N ASN A 2 -23.34 -2.80 13.20
CA ASN A 2 -23.04 -4.23 13.44
C ASN A 2 -21.78 -4.45 14.29
N TYR A 3 -21.00 -3.38 14.53
CA TYR A 3 -19.71 -3.40 15.22
C TYR A 3 -19.64 -2.46 16.44
N ASP A 4 -20.78 -2.19 17.08
CA ASP A 4 -20.81 -1.41 18.33
C ASP A 4 -19.97 -2.13 19.41
N GLY A 5 -19.00 -1.44 20.04
CA GLY A 5 -18.06 -2.02 21.01
C GLY A 5 -16.72 -2.51 20.43
N HIS A 6 -16.51 -2.36 19.12
CA HIS A 6 -15.27 -2.71 18.42
C HIS A 6 -14.48 -1.47 17.93
N GLU A 7 -14.56 -0.34 18.65
CA GLU A 7 -13.90 0.92 18.28
C GLU A 7 -12.38 0.77 18.11
N ALA A 8 -11.74 -0.05 18.95
CA ALA A 8 -10.31 -0.34 18.86
C ALA A 8 -9.97 -1.06 17.55
N LEU A 9 -10.75 -2.08 17.18
CA LEU A 9 -10.56 -2.82 15.93
C LEU A 9 -10.72 -1.89 14.71
N ARG A 10 -11.77 -1.06 14.70
CA ARG A 10 -11.99 -0.10 13.61
C ARG A 10 -10.82 0.88 13.47
N ARG A 11 -10.31 1.37 14.60
CA ARG A 11 -9.15 2.25 14.62
C ARG A 11 -7.88 1.55 14.10
N ASP A 12 -7.66 0.30 14.47
CA ASP A 12 -6.49 -0.47 14.01
C ASP A 12 -6.54 -0.73 12.50
N ILE A 13 -7.71 -1.09 11.96
CA ILE A 13 -7.90 -1.30 10.52
C ILE A 13 -7.73 0.02 9.74
N ALA A 14 -8.35 1.11 10.20
CA ALA A 14 -8.16 2.43 9.58
C ALA A 14 -6.69 2.89 9.64
N GLY A 15 -5.99 2.63 10.75
CA GLY A 15 -4.57 2.91 10.90
C GLY A 15 -3.70 2.11 9.93
N LEU A 16 -4.02 0.84 9.72
CA LEU A 16 -3.36 -0.02 8.74
C LEU A 16 -3.60 0.47 7.31
N ALA A 17 -4.85 0.81 6.96
CA ALA A 17 -5.20 1.34 5.64
C ALA A 17 -4.42 2.62 5.30
N ASN A 18 -4.33 3.55 6.27
CA ASN A 18 -3.54 4.78 6.13
C ASN A 18 -2.05 4.48 5.94
N SER A 19 -1.47 3.58 6.74
CA SER A 19 -0.05 3.20 6.64
C SER A 19 0.28 2.58 5.27
N LEU A 20 -0.62 1.76 4.72
CA LEU A 20 -0.45 1.19 3.39
C LEU A 20 -0.56 2.25 2.28
N CYS A 21 -1.40 3.27 2.47
CA CYS A 21 -1.51 4.41 1.56
C CYS A 21 -0.20 5.23 1.50
N ASP A 22 0.40 5.50 2.66
CA ASP A 22 1.69 6.19 2.76
C ASP A 22 2.82 5.37 2.13
N LEU A 23 2.83 4.06 2.36
CA LEU A 23 3.79 3.15 1.76
C LEU A 23 3.65 3.11 0.23
N LYS A 24 2.41 3.10 -0.29
CA LYS A 24 2.12 3.14 -1.73
C LYS A 24 2.63 4.44 -2.36
N THR A 25 2.43 5.57 -1.68
CA THR A 25 2.96 6.87 -2.11
C THR A 25 4.49 6.84 -2.17
N THR A 26 5.14 6.28 -1.15
CA THR A 26 6.59 6.12 -1.10
C THR A 26 7.12 5.25 -2.25
N LEU A 27 6.49 4.10 -2.50
CA LEU A 27 6.85 3.21 -3.60
C LEU A 27 6.68 3.90 -4.96
N LYS A 28 5.62 4.70 -5.14
CA LYS A 28 5.40 5.45 -6.37
C LYS A 28 6.52 6.46 -6.62
N VAL A 29 6.89 7.26 -5.61
CA VAL A 29 7.99 8.24 -5.72
C VAL A 29 9.31 7.55 -6.04
N LEU A 30 9.59 6.40 -5.42
CA LEU A 30 10.82 5.63 -5.69
C LEU A 30 10.81 5.00 -7.08
N ALA A 31 9.66 4.48 -7.54
CA ALA A 31 9.52 3.90 -8.88
C ALA A 31 9.66 4.96 -9.98
N GLU A 32 9.18 6.19 -9.74
CA GLU A 32 9.39 7.34 -10.62
C GLU A 32 10.86 7.77 -10.65
N ARG A 33 11.54 7.77 -9.49
CA ARG A 33 12.96 8.13 -9.37
C ARG A 33 13.89 7.10 -9.99
N TYR A 34 13.63 5.82 -9.80
CA TYR A 34 14.47 4.71 -10.28
C TYR A 34 13.79 4.00 -11.44
N HIS A 35 13.47 4.75 -12.49
CA HIS A 35 12.74 4.21 -13.63
C HIS A 35 13.52 3.07 -14.32
N TYR A 36 12.82 2.03 -14.79
CA TYR A 36 13.42 0.85 -15.45
C TYR A 36 14.21 1.17 -16.74
N ARG A 37 14.16 2.42 -17.22
CA ARG A 37 14.91 2.92 -18.38
C ARG A 37 16.21 3.62 -17.99
N HIS A 38 16.60 3.60 -16.71
CA HIS A 38 17.92 4.07 -16.33
C HIS A 38 19.01 3.22 -16.99
N ASP A 39 20.06 3.89 -17.47
CA ASP A 39 21.22 3.25 -18.11
C ASP A 39 22.06 2.44 -17.11
N GLY A 40 21.97 2.76 -15.82
CA GLY A 40 22.63 2.04 -14.75
C GLY A 40 21.92 0.73 -14.40
N LEU A 41 22.69 -0.36 -14.39
CA LEU A 41 22.24 -1.67 -13.94
C LEU A 41 21.60 -1.66 -12.53
N PRO A 42 22.16 -0.97 -11.50
CA PRO A 42 21.57 -0.99 -10.17
C PRO A 42 20.23 -0.24 -10.11
N GLU A 43 20.08 0.89 -10.79
CA GLU A 43 18.83 1.65 -10.85
C GLU A 43 17.74 0.87 -11.58
N ARG A 44 18.10 0.17 -12.66
CA ARG A 44 17.15 -0.69 -13.38
C ARG A 44 16.68 -1.87 -12.52
N LEU A 45 17.58 -2.52 -11.78
CA LEU A 45 17.24 -3.59 -10.85
C LEU A 45 16.32 -3.08 -9.74
N ALA A 46 16.62 -1.91 -9.17
CA ALA A 46 15.78 -1.24 -8.19
C ALA A 46 14.39 -0.95 -8.76
N GLY A 47 14.29 -0.37 -9.96
CA GLY A 47 13.02 -0.07 -10.63
C GLY A 47 12.14 -1.29 -10.88
N VAL A 48 12.73 -2.40 -11.36
CA VAL A 48 11.99 -3.66 -11.54
C VAL A 48 11.49 -4.22 -10.22
N SER A 49 12.33 -4.17 -9.18
CA SER A 49 11.98 -4.67 -7.84
C SER A 49 10.87 -3.83 -7.21
N LEU A 50 10.99 -2.50 -7.26
CA LEU A 50 10.00 -1.54 -6.75
C LEU A 50 8.64 -1.71 -7.44
N ARG A 51 8.63 -1.91 -8.77
CA ARG A 51 7.40 -2.17 -9.51
C ARG A 51 6.70 -3.44 -9.03
N ARG A 52 7.43 -4.55 -8.89
CA ARG A 52 6.88 -5.82 -8.38
C ARG A 52 6.33 -5.67 -6.97
N THR A 53 7.05 -4.95 -6.10
CA THR A 53 6.59 -4.65 -4.74
C THR A 53 5.31 -3.81 -4.76
N SER A 54 5.20 -2.82 -5.65
CA SER A 54 3.99 -2.01 -5.81
C SER A 54 2.78 -2.86 -6.22
N GLU A 55 2.95 -3.79 -7.17
CA GLU A 55 1.88 -4.69 -7.62
C GLU A 55 1.38 -5.62 -6.50
N LEU A 56 2.27 -6.06 -5.60
CA LEU A 56 1.90 -6.84 -4.42
C LEU A 56 1.20 -5.96 -3.37
N LEU A 57 1.69 -4.73 -3.16
CA LEU A 57 1.09 -3.79 -2.24
C LEU A 57 -0.32 -3.39 -2.67
N ASP A 58 -0.58 -3.22 -3.97
CA ASP A 58 -1.92 -2.90 -4.47
C ASP A 58 -2.95 -3.99 -4.11
N LYS A 59 -2.54 -5.27 -4.15
CA LYS A 59 -3.40 -6.39 -3.74
C LYS A 59 -3.68 -6.34 -2.24
N ALA A 60 -2.65 -6.16 -1.42
CA ALA A 60 -2.79 -6.05 0.02
C ALA A 60 -3.65 -4.84 0.43
N PHE A 61 -3.43 -3.68 -0.22
CA PHE A 61 -4.20 -2.46 -0.01
C PHE A 61 -5.68 -2.67 -0.34
N SER A 62 -5.98 -3.33 -1.47
CA SER A 62 -7.37 -3.63 -1.85
C SER A 62 -8.08 -4.51 -0.82
N GLN A 63 -7.38 -5.50 -0.25
CA GLN A 63 -7.95 -6.35 0.80
C GLN A 63 -8.22 -5.59 2.10
N VAL A 64 -7.28 -4.75 2.52
CA VAL A 64 -7.44 -3.93 3.73
C VAL A 64 -8.51 -2.86 3.54
N LEU A 65 -8.63 -2.28 2.34
CA LEU A 65 -9.66 -1.29 2.05
C LEU A 65 -11.06 -1.91 2.10
N MET A 66 -11.26 -3.08 1.49
CA MET A 66 -12.55 -3.80 1.60
C MET A 66 -12.88 -4.16 3.04
N LEU A 67 -11.85 -4.49 3.85
CA LEU A 67 -12.04 -4.77 5.26
C LEU A 67 -12.41 -3.51 6.05
N ASP A 68 -11.76 -2.36 5.77
CA ASP A 68 -12.09 -1.07 6.39
C ASP A 68 -13.51 -0.63 6.05
N GLU A 69 -13.90 -0.71 4.77
CA GLU A 69 -15.27 -0.42 4.30
C GLU A 69 -16.31 -1.29 5.02
N SER A 70 -16.01 -2.59 5.21
CA SER A 70 -16.90 -3.50 5.93
C SER A 70 -17.14 -3.09 7.40
N PHE A 71 -16.20 -2.37 8.01
CA PHE A 71 -16.29 -1.89 9.39
C PHE A 71 -16.85 -0.47 9.52
N GLN A 72 -17.13 0.21 8.39
CA GLN A 72 -17.80 1.51 8.35
C GLN A 72 -19.34 1.39 8.27
N ASP A 73 -19.87 0.19 7.97
CA ASP A 73 -21.30 -0.17 7.92
C ASP A 73 -21.86 -0.57 9.32
#